data_AF-A0A0F9A569-F1
#
_entry.id   AF-A0A0F9A569-F1
#
_cell.length_a   1.000
_cell.length_b   1.000
_cell.length_c   1.000
_cell.angle_alpha   90.00
_cell.angle_beta   90.00
_cell.angle_gamma   90.00
#
_symmetry.space_group_name_H-M   'P 1'
#
loop_
_entity.id
_entity.type
_entity.pdbx_description
1 polymer ?
#
loop_
_entity_poly.entity_id
_entity_poly.type
_entity_poly.pdbx_seq_one_letter_code
_entity_poly.pdbx_strand_id
1 'polypeptide(L)'
;GNVQYDERMGSVKLILDGQQRITTLYMTIRGKIPPYYTAQEIKNDIRNLYVNVETFELEYYKPTKMEKDPLWVNLTHIFQDEVRSRDVEEKLLDLEQDVDRKRRNLIEDNFKAIEKIRDREFLEQTVPVRATIKEAIDIFYIVNASGVNLSDAELALAQISGYWPKARMLFKAKLFELEKDGFVFNLDFIVYVLLGVLHHAGSDMSKLHSANNKDRLIEAWELLESKTLDYVMNILRQHCFVDHTKEINSVYALVPIIVYTFNKKKEPLTQDEIRKIKKWFYYSQLRQRYVSQLPQKLDKDIGIMVNSDTPFDDLLNIIKLERPLEISPDEFVGRDIRHPLYGLMRWYFKSRGAICFSTGIGIRQNMGPKYSLE
;
A
#
# COMPACT_ATOMS: atom_id res chain seq x y z
N GLY A 1 9.29 -17.78 -12.33
CA GLY A 1 8.29 -18.62 -11.66
C GLY A 1 7.04 -18.60 -12.49
N ASN A 2 7.02 -19.36 -13.59
CA ASN A 2 5.90 -19.37 -14.54
C ASN A 2 4.88 -20.46 -14.22
N VAL A 3 5.06 -21.15 -13.09
CA VAL A 3 4.26 -22.29 -12.69
C VAL A 3 3.39 -21.82 -11.52
N GLN A 4 2.11 -21.59 -11.81
CA GLN A 4 1.10 -21.35 -10.79
C GLN A 4 0.89 -22.66 -10.02
N TYR A 5 0.83 -22.60 -8.69
CA TYR A 5 0.60 -23.78 -7.87
C TYR A 5 -0.69 -24.50 -8.31
N ASP A 6 -0.57 -25.80 -8.54
CA ASP A 6 -1.65 -26.75 -8.82
C ASP A 6 -1.57 -27.85 -7.75
N GLU A 7 -2.72 -28.32 -7.27
CA GLU A 7 -2.81 -29.41 -6.28
C GLU A 7 -2.07 -30.69 -6.72
N ARG A 8 -1.87 -30.88 -8.03
CA ARG A 8 -1.09 -31.98 -8.61
C ARG A 8 0.42 -31.88 -8.41
N MET A 9 0.93 -30.72 -7.97
CA MET A 9 2.37 -30.48 -7.78
C MET A 9 2.92 -31.09 -6.49
N GLY A 10 2.08 -31.80 -5.72
CA GLY A 10 2.48 -32.48 -4.49
C GLY A 10 2.74 -31.51 -3.34
N SER A 11 3.66 -31.89 -2.46
CA SER A 11 4.01 -31.13 -1.25
C SER A 11 4.68 -29.79 -1.59
N VAL A 12 4.06 -28.68 -1.22
CA VAL A 12 4.65 -27.35 -1.36
C VAL A 12 5.49 -27.03 -0.11
N LYS A 13 6.75 -26.67 -0.31
CA LYS A 13 7.57 -26.06 0.74
C LYS A 13 7.22 -24.58 0.85
N LEU A 14 6.49 -24.21 1.91
CA LEU A 14 6.21 -22.82 2.23
C LEU A 14 7.36 -22.28 3.10
N ILE A 15 7.98 -21.20 2.64
CA ILE A 15 9.04 -20.49 3.36
C ILE A 15 8.41 -19.30 4.06
N LEU A 16 8.52 -19.26 5.38
CA LEU A 16 8.11 -18.14 6.21
C LEU A 16 9.30 -17.20 6.41
N ASP A 17 9.42 -16.19 5.57
CA ASP A 17 10.36 -15.07 5.79
C ASP A 17 9.62 -13.74 5.70
N GLY A 18 10.14 -12.73 6.38
CA GLY A 18 9.66 -11.36 6.22
C GLY A 18 9.88 -10.97 4.76
N GLN A 19 8.78 -10.77 4.00
CA GLN A 19 8.79 -10.57 2.54
C GLN A 19 9.84 -9.56 2.05
N GLN A 20 10.29 -8.64 2.90
CA GLN A 20 11.30 -7.63 2.60
C GLN A 20 12.74 -8.19 2.52
N ARG A 21 13.15 -9.17 3.35
CA ARG A 21 14.55 -9.65 3.42
C ARG A 21 14.94 -10.50 2.21
N ILE A 22 14.19 -11.58 1.95
CA ILE A 22 14.41 -12.39 0.73
C ILE A 22 14.25 -11.56 -0.54
N THR A 23 13.28 -10.63 -0.60
CA THR A 23 13.13 -9.74 -1.76
C THR A 23 14.38 -8.88 -1.94
N THR A 24 14.94 -8.37 -0.83
CA THR A 24 16.15 -7.57 -0.86
C THR A 24 17.32 -8.35 -1.43
N LEU A 25 17.58 -9.53 -0.84
CA LEU A 25 18.66 -10.41 -1.29
C LEU A 25 18.45 -10.86 -2.74
N TYR A 26 17.23 -11.20 -3.14
CA TYR A 26 16.94 -11.62 -4.52
C TYR A 26 17.29 -10.51 -5.51
N MET A 27 16.83 -9.28 -5.27
CA MET A 27 17.10 -8.16 -6.17
C MET A 27 18.58 -7.81 -6.22
N THR A 28 19.26 -7.77 -5.06
CA THR A 28 20.69 -7.45 -5.00
C THR A 28 21.53 -8.54 -5.65
N ILE A 29 21.24 -9.82 -5.38
CA ILE A 29 22.03 -10.94 -5.92
C ILE A 29 21.74 -11.17 -7.40
N ARG A 30 20.47 -11.11 -7.84
CA ARG A 30 20.06 -11.44 -9.22
C ARG A 30 19.98 -10.24 -10.16
N GLY A 31 20.03 -9.01 -9.64
CA GLY A 31 19.84 -7.77 -10.41
C GLY A 31 18.44 -7.58 -11.00
N LYS A 32 17.49 -8.47 -10.67
CA LYS A 32 16.15 -8.54 -11.28
C LYS A 32 15.07 -8.47 -10.20
N ILE A 33 13.93 -7.90 -10.58
CA ILE A 33 12.73 -7.90 -9.74
C ILE A 33 12.25 -9.36 -9.63
N PRO A 34 11.91 -9.85 -8.42
CA PRO A 34 11.39 -11.20 -8.27
C PRO A 34 10.13 -11.42 -9.11
N PRO A 35 9.88 -12.64 -9.60
CA PRO A 35 8.77 -12.93 -10.52
C PRO A 35 7.38 -12.72 -9.91
N TYR A 36 7.30 -12.53 -8.59
CA TYR A 36 6.07 -12.26 -7.83
C TYR A 36 5.87 -10.76 -7.52
N TYR A 37 6.72 -9.88 -8.05
CA TYR A 37 6.57 -8.43 -8.02
C TYR A 37 6.64 -7.83 -9.44
N THR A 38 5.95 -6.73 -9.63
CA THR A 38 6.07 -5.86 -10.81
C THR A 38 6.94 -4.64 -10.50
N ALA A 39 7.45 -3.97 -11.55
CA ALA A 39 8.26 -2.76 -11.39
C ALA A 39 7.54 -1.63 -10.63
N GLN A 40 6.22 -1.53 -10.77
CA GLN A 40 5.41 -0.51 -10.09
C GLN A 40 5.29 -0.75 -8.59
N GLU A 41 5.50 -1.99 -8.13
CA GLU A 41 5.43 -2.35 -6.70
C GLU A 41 6.73 -2.04 -5.94
N ILE A 42 7.84 -1.83 -6.66
CA ILE A 42 9.14 -1.51 -6.08
C ILE A 42 9.23 0.00 -5.86
N LYS A 43 8.94 0.45 -4.63
CA LYS A 43 9.04 1.87 -4.25
C LYS A 43 10.49 2.36 -4.18
N ASN A 44 11.38 1.52 -3.66
CA ASN A 44 12.80 1.82 -3.49
C ASN A 44 13.62 0.76 -4.22
N ASP A 45 14.36 1.16 -5.24
CA ASP A 45 15.24 0.26 -5.96
C ASP A 45 16.58 0.12 -5.23
N ILE A 46 16.75 -1.04 -4.60
CA ILE A 46 17.92 -1.40 -3.81
C ILE A 46 19.11 -1.90 -4.64
N ARG A 47 18.96 -2.07 -5.96
CA ARG A 47 20.04 -2.53 -6.86
C ARG A 47 21.16 -1.50 -7.01
N ASN A 48 20.94 -0.26 -6.55
CA ASN A 48 21.94 0.82 -6.51
C ASN A 48 22.67 0.90 -5.17
N LEU A 49 22.82 -0.24 -4.48
CA LEU A 49 23.57 -0.33 -3.24
C LEU A 49 25.04 -0.64 -3.53
N TYR A 50 25.94 0.19 -3.02
CA TYR A 50 27.37 0.08 -3.20
C TYR A 50 28.03 -0.32 -1.87
N VAL A 51 29.12 -1.06 -1.99
CA VAL A 51 30.01 -1.42 -0.88
C VAL A 51 31.39 -0.84 -1.13
N ASN A 52 31.99 -0.26 -0.11
CA ASN A 52 33.41 0.03 -0.14
C ASN A 52 34.18 -1.26 0.16
N VAL A 53 34.94 -1.75 -0.82
CA VAL A 53 35.63 -3.06 -0.75
C VAL A 53 36.88 -3.06 0.14
N GLU A 54 37.20 -1.94 0.78
CA GLU A 54 38.27 -1.84 1.79
C GLU A 54 37.69 -1.72 3.21
N THR A 55 36.59 -0.99 3.39
CA THR A 55 35.99 -0.70 4.71
C THR A 55 34.70 -1.46 5.03
N PHE A 56 34.08 -2.12 4.05
CA PHE A 56 32.72 -2.68 4.11
C PHE A 56 31.60 -1.68 4.39
N GLU A 57 31.85 -0.38 4.23
CA GLU A 57 30.78 0.62 4.31
C GLU A 57 29.75 0.41 3.19
N LEU A 58 28.46 0.43 3.54
CA LEU A 58 27.35 0.25 2.61
C LEU A 58 26.58 1.55 2.44
N GLU A 59 26.45 2.01 1.20
CA GLU A 59 25.71 3.23 0.90
C GLU A 59 25.02 3.16 -0.46
N TYR A 60 23.89 3.86 -0.59
CA TYR A 60 23.32 4.16 -1.90
C TYR A 60 24.24 5.08 -2.69
N TYR A 61 24.20 4.97 -4.02
CA TYR A 61 25.07 5.74 -4.90
C TYR A 61 25.04 7.25 -4.60
N LYS A 62 26.23 7.82 -4.36
CA LYS A 62 26.46 9.25 -4.18
C LYS A 62 27.55 9.71 -5.14
N PRO A 63 27.24 10.44 -6.22
CA PRO A 63 28.22 10.85 -7.23
C PRO A 63 29.46 11.53 -6.62
N THR A 64 29.24 12.44 -5.68
CA THR A 64 30.30 13.22 -5.02
C THR A 64 31.32 12.38 -4.26
N LYS A 65 30.93 11.19 -3.76
CA LYS A 65 31.79 10.27 -3.00
C LYS A 65 32.34 9.15 -3.88
N MET A 66 31.51 8.61 -4.77
CA MET A 66 31.75 7.31 -5.41
C MET A 66 32.25 7.39 -6.85
N GLU A 67 32.05 8.50 -7.57
CA GLU A 67 32.43 8.60 -8.98
C GLU A 67 33.95 8.58 -9.21
N LYS A 68 34.73 9.03 -8.21
CA LYS A 68 36.20 9.11 -8.27
C LYS A 68 36.91 8.09 -7.38
N ASP A 69 36.17 7.21 -6.72
CA ASP A 69 36.73 6.23 -5.79
C ASP A 69 36.39 4.81 -6.25
N PRO A 70 37.34 4.10 -6.90
CA PRO A 70 37.13 2.74 -7.42
C PRO A 70 36.81 1.71 -6.34
N LEU A 71 37.03 2.01 -5.06
CA LEU A 71 36.71 1.11 -3.95
C LEU A 71 35.20 0.96 -3.75
N TRP A 72 34.39 1.91 -4.25
CA TRP A 72 32.93 1.79 -4.22
C TRP A 72 32.44 0.96 -5.38
N VAL A 73 32.05 -0.28 -5.09
CA VAL A 73 31.59 -1.24 -6.08
C VAL A 73 30.12 -1.54 -5.86
N ASN A 74 29.33 -1.57 -6.94
CA ASN A 74 27.93 -1.97 -6.86
C ASN A 74 27.84 -3.46 -6.44
N LEU A 75 27.08 -3.75 -5.39
CA LEU A 75 26.95 -5.12 -4.87
C LEU A 75 26.37 -6.10 -5.90
N THR A 76 25.41 -5.66 -6.72
CA THR A 76 24.83 -6.49 -7.78
C THR A 76 25.87 -6.88 -8.81
N HIS A 77 26.78 -5.98 -9.17
CA HIS A 77 27.86 -6.30 -10.11
C HIS A 77 28.84 -7.31 -9.52
N ILE A 78 29.11 -7.26 -8.20
CA ILE A 78 29.90 -8.31 -7.52
C ILE A 78 29.16 -9.66 -7.57
N PHE A 79 27.88 -9.70 -7.20
CA PHE A 79 27.12 -10.96 -7.16
C PHE A 79 26.86 -11.60 -8.53
N GLN A 80 26.82 -10.79 -9.59
CA GLN A 80 26.69 -11.23 -10.98
C GLN A 80 28.05 -11.54 -11.64
N ASP A 81 29.15 -11.46 -10.88
CA ASP A 81 30.52 -11.68 -11.35
C ASP A 81 30.94 -10.72 -12.50
N GLU A 82 30.30 -9.54 -12.59
CA GLU A 82 30.56 -8.48 -13.56
C GLU A 82 31.77 -7.61 -13.18
N VAL A 83 32.07 -7.52 -11.88
CA VAL A 83 33.24 -6.84 -11.34
C VAL A 83 33.95 -7.77 -10.37
N ARG A 84 35.27 -7.90 -10.52
CA ARG A 84 36.17 -8.69 -9.67
C ARG A 84 37.16 -7.77 -8.97
N SER A 85 37.83 -8.31 -7.96
CA SER A 85 38.87 -7.59 -7.22
C SER A 85 39.98 -7.03 -8.11
N ARG A 86 40.33 -7.73 -9.20
CA ARG A 86 41.34 -7.27 -10.18
C ARG A 86 40.91 -6.01 -10.94
N ASP A 87 39.62 -5.90 -11.29
CA ASP A 87 39.12 -4.72 -12.00
C ASP A 87 39.21 -3.45 -11.12
N VAL A 88 39.06 -3.61 -9.80
CA VAL A 88 39.26 -2.52 -8.84
C VAL A 88 40.74 -2.19 -8.69
N GLU A 89 41.61 -3.20 -8.61
CA GLU A 89 43.07 -3.00 -8.55
C GLU A 89 43.59 -2.25 -9.78
N GLU A 90 43.18 -2.65 -10.98
CA GLU A 90 43.58 -1.97 -12.23
C GLU A 90 43.16 -0.49 -12.22
N LYS A 91 41.93 -0.19 -11.80
CA LYS A 91 41.44 1.20 -11.68
C LYS A 91 42.19 2.02 -10.63
N LEU A 92 42.63 1.41 -9.53
CA LEU A 92 43.42 2.10 -8.51
C LEU A 92 44.81 2.44 -9.07
N LEU A 93 45.43 1.52 -9.82
CA LEU A 93 46.72 1.74 -10.48
C LEU A 93 46.63 2.83 -11.57
N ASP A 94 45.55 2.84 -12.36
CA ASP A 94 45.28 3.89 -13.37
C ASP A 94 45.15 5.30 -12.74
N LEU A 95 44.74 5.37 -11.47
CA LEU A 95 44.66 6.60 -10.67
C LEU A 95 45.96 6.89 -9.89
N GLU A 96 47.05 6.20 -10.23
CA GLU A 96 48.36 6.31 -9.55
C GLU A 96 48.30 6.04 -8.04
N GLN A 97 47.32 5.26 -7.58
CA GLN A 97 47.24 4.82 -6.19
C GLN A 97 48.04 3.54 -5.97
N ASP A 98 48.88 3.52 -4.93
CA ASP A 98 49.62 2.32 -4.57
C ASP A 98 48.69 1.22 -4.05
N VAL A 99 48.88 0.02 -4.59
CA VAL A 99 48.18 -1.20 -4.19
C VAL A 99 49.22 -2.23 -3.78
N ASP A 100 49.71 -2.05 -2.56
CA ASP A 100 50.64 -2.98 -1.94
C ASP A 100 50.01 -4.37 -1.75
N ARG A 101 50.84 -5.36 -1.44
CA ARG A 101 50.37 -6.75 -1.26
C ARG A 101 49.30 -6.86 -0.17
N LYS A 102 49.38 -6.04 0.88
CA LYS A 102 48.46 -6.10 2.01
C LYS A 102 47.08 -5.60 1.62
N ARG A 103 47.00 -4.47 0.93
CA ARG A 103 45.77 -3.87 0.42
C ARG A 103 45.12 -4.73 -0.65
N ARG A 104 45.92 -5.32 -1.56
CA ARG A 104 45.43 -6.31 -2.55
C ARG A 104 44.74 -7.49 -1.86
N ASN A 105 45.41 -8.10 -0.88
CA ASN A 105 44.84 -9.23 -0.14
C ASN A 105 43.54 -8.82 0.60
N LEU A 106 43.52 -7.63 1.21
CA LEU A 106 42.34 -7.12 1.89
C LEU A 106 41.15 -6.98 0.94
N ILE A 107 41.35 -6.34 -0.22
CA ILE A 107 40.30 -6.19 -1.24
C ILE A 107 39.82 -7.58 -1.70
N GLU A 108 40.75 -8.50 -2.01
CA GLU A 108 40.41 -9.85 -2.44
C GLU A 108 39.61 -10.63 -1.39
N ASP A 109 40.02 -10.57 -0.12
CA ASP A 109 39.35 -11.23 0.99
C ASP A 109 37.95 -10.63 1.23
N ASN A 110 37.80 -9.32 1.05
CA ASN A 110 36.52 -8.63 1.16
C ASN A 110 35.54 -9.01 0.05
N PHE A 111 36.01 -9.10 -1.20
CA PHE A 111 35.22 -9.65 -2.31
C PHE A 111 34.74 -11.07 -2.01
N LYS A 112 35.65 -11.96 -1.57
CA LYS A 112 35.29 -13.34 -1.18
C LYS A 112 34.28 -13.38 -0.05
N ALA A 113 34.39 -12.49 0.95
CA ALA A 113 33.44 -12.41 2.05
C ALA A 113 32.03 -12.04 1.56
N ILE A 114 31.92 -11.10 0.61
CA ILE A 114 30.66 -10.72 -0.02
C ILE A 114 30.09 -11.88 -0.83
N GLU A 115 30.89 -12.54 -1.66
CA GLU A 115 30.46 -13.67 -2.48
C GLU A 115 29.92 -14.85 -1.65
N LYS A 116 30.54 -15.11 -0.49
CA LYS A 116 30.13 -16.16 0.48
C LYS A 116 28.77 -15.90 1.13
N ILE A 117 28.19 -14.71 1.00
CA ILE A 117 26.82 -14.45 1.46
C ILE A 117 25.82 -15.39 0.75
N ARG A 118 26.13 -15.82 -0.49
CA ARG A 118 25.33 -16.79 -1.26
C ARG A 118 25.26 -18.17 -0.58
N ASP A 119 26.30 -18.51 0.17
CA ASP A 119 26.44 -19.82 0.83
C ASP A 119 25.90 -19.82 2.26
N ARG A 120 25.42 -18.67 2.74
CA ARG A 120 24.91 -18.57 4.10
C ARG A 120 23.61 -19.35 4.21
N GLU A 121 23.61 -20.34 5.09
CA GLU A 121 22.37 -21.03 5.46
C GLU A 121 21.45 -20.06 6.22
N PHE A 122 20.27 -19.85 5.66
CA PHE A 122 19.21 -19.13 6.34
C PHE A 122 18.38 -20.14 7.12
N LEU A 123 18.02 -19.78 8.36
CA LEU A 123 17.09 -20.57 9.15
C LEU A 123 15.71 -20.47 8.50
N GLU A 124 15.40 -21.37 7.56
CA GLU A 124 14.10 -21.43 6.92
C GLU A 124 13.10 -22.02 7.91
N GLN A 125 12.12 -21.22 8.31
CA GLN A 125 10.95 -21.76 8.96
C GLN A 125 10.08 -22.42 7.89
N THR A 126 10.15 -23.75 7.89
CA THR A 126 9.37 -24.58 6.99
C THR A 126 8.07 -24.96 7.66
N VAL A 127 6.97 -24.76 6.94
CA VAL A 127 5.68 -25.26 7.41
C VAL A 127 5.61 -26.76 7.12
N PRO A 128 5.16 -27.60 8.07
CA PRO A 128 5.02 -29.04 7.85
C PRO A 128 4.20 -29.33 6.60
N VAL A 129 4.60 -30.34 5.83
CA VAL A 129 3.96 -30.72 4.55
C VAL A 129 2.47 -31.07 4.71
N ARG A 130 2.05 -31.51 5.90
CA ARG A 130 0.65 -31.82 6.21
C ARG A 130 -0.19 -30.60 6.55
N ALA A 131 0.44 -29.47 6.85
CA ALA A 131 -0.29 -28.28 7.22
C ALA A 131 -0.89 -27.65 5.96
N THR A 132 -2.16 -27.27 6.09
CA THR A 132 -2.87 -26.50 5.08
C THR A 132 -2.25 -25.11 4.94
N ILE A 133 -2.49 -24.45 3.80
CA ILE A 133 -2.07 -23.05 3.59
C ILE A 133 -2.65 -22.15 4.70
N LYS A 134 -3.85 -22.44 5.20
CA LYS A 134 -4.45 -21.74 6.34
C LYS A 134 -3.61 -21.88 7.60
N GLU A 135 -3.24 -23.10 7.98
CA GLU A 135 -2.39 -23.35 9.16
C GLU A 135 -1.00 -22.74 9.00
N ALA A 136 -0.45 -22.72 7.77
CA ALA A 136 0.79 -22.01 7.47
C ALA A 136 0.70 -20.52 7.80
N ILE A 137 -0.41 -19.87 7.44
CA ILE A 137 -0.67 -18.45 7.71
C ILE A 137 -0.89 -18.20 9.21
N ASP A 138 -1.61 -19.09 9.89
CA ASP A 138 -1.86 -18.96 11.34
C ASP A 138 -0.55 -19.15 12.14
N ILE A 139 0.31 -20.11 11.74
CA ILE A 139 1.66 -20.28 12.31
C ILE A 139 2.52 -19.03 12.06
N PHE A 140 2.49 -18.50 10.83
CA PHE A 140 3.20 -17.26 10.49
C PHE A 140 2.78 -16.09 11.38
N TYR A 141 1.48 -15.97 11.67
CA TYR A 141 0.97 -14.94 12.56
C TYR A 141 1.50 -15.09 13.99
N ILE A 142 1.40 -16.30 14.55
CA ILE A 142 1.89 -16.58 15.92
C ILE A 142 3.38 -16.28 16.05
N VAL A 143 4.19 -16.62 15.03
CA VAL A 143 5.63 -16.36 15.05
C VAL A 143 5.95 -14.87 14.87
N ASN A 144 5.19 -14.12 14.06
CA ASN A 144 5.41 -12.68 13.87
C ASN A 144 4.87 -11.81 15.02
N ALA A 145 4.10 -12.35 15.95
CA ALA A 145 3.57 -11.60 17.10
C ALA A 145 4.65 -10.98 18.01
N SER A 146 5.90 -11.45 17.93
CA SER A 146 7.05 -10.86 18.62
C SER A 146 7.82 -9.80 17.79
N GLY A 147 7.37 -9.53 16.55
CA GLY A 147 8.00 -8.63 15.57
C GLY A 147 7.07 -7.49 15.13
N VAL A 148 7.11 -7.11 13.85
CA VAL A 148 6.16 -6.14 13.28
C VAL A 148 4.82 -6.84 13.11
N ASN A 149 3.83 -6.47 13.92
CA ASN A 149 2.48 -7.04 13.84
C ASN A 149 1.83 -6.67 12.51
N LEU A 150 1.32 -7.69 11.81
CA LEU A 150 0.43 -7.51 10.66
C LEU A 150 -0.90 -6.94 11.13
N SER A 151 -1.56 -6.14 10.30
CA SER A 151 -2.93 -5.73 10.55
C SER A 151 -3.89 -6.92 10.39
N ASP A 152 -5.04 -6.90 11.07
CA ASP A 152 -6.08 -7.93 10.89
C ASP A 152 -6.54 -8.03 9.42
N ALA A 153 -6.48 -6.91 8.69
CA ALA A 153 -6.81 -6.86 7.26
C ALA A 153 -5.72 -7.54 6.41
N GLU A 154 -4.44 -7.35 6.73
CA GLU A 154 -3.33 -8.06 6.08
C GLU A 154 -3.43 -9.57 6.31
N LEU A 155 -3.79 -9.99 7.53
CA LEU A 155 -4.03 -11.39 7.86
C LEU A 155 -5.19 -11.97 7.05
N ALA A 156 -6.32 -11.26 6.98
CA ALA A 156 -7.46 -11.68 6.17
C ALA A 156 -7.08 -11.78 4.68
N LEU A 157 -6.28 -10.85 4.15
CA LEU A 157 -5.80 -10.93 2.76
C LEU A 157 -4.88 -12.13 2.52
N ALA A 158 -4.02 -12.48 3.49
CA ALA A 158 -3.21 -13.69 3.41
C ALA A 158 -4.11 -14.93 3.32
N GLN A 159 -5.16 -15.01 4.16
CA GLN A 159 -6.14 -16.10 4.14
C GLN A 159 -6.91 -16.15 2.81
N ILE A 160 -7.38 -15.01 2.30
CA ILE A 160 -8.01 -14.90 0.97
C ILE A 160 -7.08 -15.44 -0.12
N SER A 161 -5.80 -15.09 -0.07
CA SER A 161 -4.81 -15.54 -1.05
C SER A 161 -4.60 -17.06 -1.03
N GLY A 162 -4.87 -17.71 0.10
CA GLY A 162 -4.79 -19.17 0.23
C GLY A 162 -5.83 -19.92 -0.61
N TYR A 163 -7.07 -19.44 -0.69
CA TYR A 163 -8.13 -20.07 -1.47
C TYR A 163 -8.44 -19.38 -2.80
N TRP A 164 -8.01 -18.12 -2.97
CA TRP A 164 -8.07 -17.36 -4.21
C TRP A 164 -6.68 -16.76 -4.56
N PRO A 165 -5.78 -17.55 -5.18
CA PRO A 165 -4.40 -17.12 -5.43
C PRO A 165 -4.23 -15.84 -6.27
N LYS A 166 -5.23 -15.50 -7.10
CA LYS A 166 -5.21 -14.31 -7.96
C LYS A 166 -5.66 -13.02 -7.25
N ALA A 167 -6.25 -13.11 -6.05
CA ALA A 167 -6.87 -11.99 -5.34
C ALA A 167 -5.94 -10.79 -5.21
N ARG A 168 -4.74 -11.00 -4.65
CA ARG A 168 -3.77 -9.92 -4.38
C ARG A 168 -3.34 -9.19 -5.65
N MET A 169 -3.16 -9.93 -6.76
CA MET A 169 -2.79 -9.35 -8.05
C MET A 169 -3.92 -8.47 -8.60
N LEU A 170 -5.16 -8.97 -8.58
CA LEU A 170 -6.33 -8.23 -9.08
C LEU A 170 -6.59 -6.97 -8.24
N PHE A 171 -6.51 -7.08 -6.91
CA PHE A 171 -6.69 -5.92 -6.02
C PHE A 171 -5.64 -4.85 -6.29
N LYS A 172 -4.36 -5.25 -6.44
CA LYS A 172 -3.28 -4.32 -6.78
C LYS A 172 -3.50 -3.66 -8.14
N ALA A 173 -3.91 -4.41 -9.16
CA ALA A 173 -4.17 -3.87 -10.48
C ALA A 173 -5.22 -2.74 -10.43
N LYS A 174 -6.34 -2.95 -9.73
CA LYS A 174 -7.36 -1.91 -9.58
C LYS A 174 -6.88 -0.73 -8.72
N LEU A 175 -6.10 -0.97 -7.67
CA LEU A 175 -5.51 0.10 -6.87
C LEU A 175 -4.56 0.98 -7.72
N PHE A 176 -3.74 0.38 -8.58
CA PHE A 176 -2.87 1.13 -9.50
C PHE A 176 -3.64 1.91 -10.56
N GLU A 177 -4.75 1.37 -11.04
CA GLU A 177 -5.66 2.10 -11.94
C GLU A 177 -6.23 3.35 -11.26
N LEU A 178 -6.78 3.19 -10.05
CA LEU A 178 -7.34 4.30 -9.26
C LEU A 178 -6.27 5.33 -8.86
N GLU A 179 -5.03 4.88 -8.57
CA GLU A 179 -3.90 5.76 -8.25
C GLU A 179 -3.55 6.70 -9.41
N LYS A 180 -3.65 6.25 -10.67
CA LYS A 180 -3.41 7.12 -11.84
C LYS A 180 -4.36 8.31 -11.90
N ASP A 181 -5.57 8.14 -11.37
CA ASP A 181 -6.56 9.21 -11.26
C ASP A 181 -6.42 10.02 -9.97
N GLY A 182 -5.48 9.71 -9.08
CA GLY A 182 -5.27 10.40 -7.80
C GLY A 182 -5.92 9.73 -6.59
N PHE A 183 -6.55 8.56 -6.76
CA PHE A 183 -7.15 7.80 -5.68
C PHE A 183 -6.21 6.72 -5.16
N VAL A 184 -5.33 7.11 -4.23
CA VAL A 184 -4.33 6.22 -3.62
C VAL A 184 -4.91 5.53 -2.39
N PHE A 185 -4.99 4.20 -2.42
CA PHE A 185 -5.41 3.36 -1.29
C PHE A 185 -4.45 2.19 -1.06
N ASN A 186 -4.56 1.56 0.11
CA ASN A 186 -3.81 0.36 0.48
C ASN A 186 -4.67 -0.90 0.33
N LEU A 187 -4.04 -2.08 0.34
CA LEU A 187 -4.75 -3.36 0.28
C LEU A 187 -5.77 -3.52 1.41
N ASP A 188 -5.45 -3.05 2.62
CA ASP A 188 -6.36 -3.08 3.77
C ASP A 188 -7.71 -2.43 3.45
N PHE A 189 -7.71 -1.33 2.70
CA PHE A 189 -8.95 -0.65 2.28
C PHE A 189 -9.86 -1.59 1.48
N ILE A 190 -9.30 -2.36 0.55
CA ILE A 190 -10.06 -3.36 -0.23
C ILE A 190 -10.61 -4.45 0.68
N VAL A 191 -9.84 -4.91 1.67
CA VAL A 191 -10.29 -5.93 2.62
C VAL A 191 -11.46 -5.43 3.46
N TYR A 192 -11.42 -4.19 3.96
CA TYR A 192 -12.56 -3.58 4.67
C TYR A 192 -13.79 -3.40 3.77
N VAL A 193 -13.60 -3.04 2.49
CA VAL A 193 -14.70 -2.97 1.51
C VAL A 193 -15.32 -4.36 1.30
N LEU A 194 -14.52 -5.40 1.08
CA LEU A 194 -15.00 -6.77 0.90
C LEU A 194 -15.73 -7.29 2.14
N LEU A 195 -15.21 -7.03 3.34
CA LEU A 195 -15.87 -7.39 4.60
C LEU A 195 -17.25 -6.72 4.71
N GLY A 196 -17.33 -5.43 4.41
CA GLY A 196 -18.57 -4.66 4.47
C GLY A 196 -19.61 -5.10 3.46
N VAL A 197 -19.17 -5.43 2.25
CA VAL A 197 -20.04 -5.90 1.17
C VAL A 197 -20.57 -7.31 1.43
N LEU A 198 -19.71 -8.25 1.83
CA LEU A 198 -20.08 -9.67 1.94
C LEU A 198 -20.80 -10.01 3.25
N HIS A 199 -20.41 -9.35 4.33
CA HIS A 199 -20.83 -9.71 5.69
C HIS A 199 -21.47 -8.57 6.46
N HIS A 200 -21.60 -7.39 5.86
CA HIS A 200 -22.17 -6.20 6.49
C HIS A 200 -21.50 -5.88 7.83
N ALA A 201 -20.17 -6.04 7.86
CA ALA A 201 -19.32 -5.88 9.03
C ALA A 201 -18.09 -5.04 8.70
N GLY A 202 -17.50 -4.46 9.74
CA GLY A 202 -16.30 -3.64 9.74
C GLY A 202 -15.23 -4.07 10.74
N SER A 203 -15.48 -5.02 11.64
CA SER A 203 -14.47 -5.48 12.61
C SER A 203 -14.07 -6.95 12.55
N ASP A 204 -15.00 -7.86 12.26
CA ASP A 204 -14.74 -9.29 12.33
C ASP A 204 -14.12 -9.85 11.02
N MET A 205 -12.81 -9.63 10.86
CA MET A 205 -12.01 -10.09 9.72
C MET A 205 -12.02 -11.61 9.54
N SER A 206 -12.27 -12.36 10.63
CA SER A 206 -12.31 -13.83 10.59
C SER A 206 -13.37 -14.38 9.64
N LYS A 207 -14.43 -13.60 9.38
CA LYS A 207 -15.48 -13.93 8.42
C LYS A 207 -14.94 -14.16 7.00
N LEU A 208 -13.82 -13.53 6.64
CA LEU A 208 -13.18 -13.69 5.33
C LEU A 208 -12.20 -14.88 5.26
N HIS A 209 -11.89 -15.55 6.37
CA HIS A 209 -10.85 -16.59 6.41
C HIS A 209 -11.29 -17.91 5.76
N SER A 210 -12.60 -18.17 5.67
CA SER A 210 -13.10 -19.44 5.14
C SER A 210 -13.05 -19.49 3.62
N ALA A 211 -12.60 -20.63 3.07
CA ALA A 211 -12.61 -20.89 1.63
C ALA A 211 -14.04 -20.92 1.03
N ASN A 212 -15.07 -21.11 1.85
CA ASN A 212 -16.47 -21.03 1.41
C ASN A 212 -16.85 -19.63 0.90
N ASN A 213 -16.05 -18.60 1.20
CA ASN A 213 -16.28 -17.26 0.66
C ASN A 213 -15.84 -17.11 -0.79
N LYS A 214 -15.03 -18.04 -1.35
CA LYS A 214 -14.35 -17.87 -2.63
C LYS A 214 -15.25 -17.37 -3.75
N ASP A 215 -16.34 -18.09 -4.03
CA ASP A 215 -17.20 -17.75 -5.18
C ASP A 215 -17.93 -16.42 -4.96
N ARG A 216 -18.47 -16.19 -3.76
CA ARG A 216 -19.12 -14.93 -3.38
C ARG A 216 -18.17 -13.75 -3.44
N LEU A 217 -16.90 -13.96 -3.05
CA LEU A 217 -15.87 -12.94 -3.02
C LEU A 217 -15.44 -12.59 -4.45
N ILE A 218 -15.30 -13.57 -5.34
CA ILE A 218 -15.05 -13.34 -6.77
C ILE A 218 -16.20 -12.54 -7.39
N GLU A 219 -17.45 -12.95 -7.19
CA GLU A 219 -18.64 -12.25 -7.72
C GLU A 219 -18.72 -10.81 -7.19
N ALA A 220 -18.51 -10.61 -5.87
CA ALA A 220 -18.50 -9.29 -5.28
C ALA A 220 -17.36 -8.42 -5.83
N TRP A 221 -16.17 -9.01 -6.01
CA TRP A 221 -15.03 -8.30 -6.58
C TRP A 221 -15.30 -7.86 -8.02
N GLU A 222 -15.89 -8.71 -8.86
CA GLU A 222 -16.22 -8.37 -10.25
C GLU A 222 -17.15 -7.14 -10.33
N LEU A 223 -18.16 -7.05 -9.47
CA LEU A 223 -19.05 -5.87 -9.41
C LEU A 223 -18.39 -4.63 -8.78
N LEU A 224 -17.48 -4.83 -7.81
CA LEU A 224 -16.69 -3.74 -7.23
C LEU A 224 -15.76 -3.11 -8.26
N GLU A 225 -14.96 -3.95 -8.93
CA GLU A 225 -13.92 -3.57 -9.89
C GLU A 225 -14.51 -2.92 -11.14
N SER A 226 -15.56 -3.53 -11.72
CA SER A 226 -16.11 -3.11 -13.01
C SER A 226 -17.02 -1.88 -12.96
N LYS A 227 -17.55 -1.54 -11.77
CA LYS A 227 -18.57 -0.48 -11.67
C LYS A 227 -18.51 0.30 -10.36
N THR A 228 -18.60 -0.39 -9.22
CA THR A 228 -18.92 0.30 -7.95
C THR A 228 -17.83 1.28 -7.54
N LEU A 229 -16.57 0.86 -7.59
CA LEU A 229 -15.44 1.71 -7.19
C LEU A 229 -15.35 2.95 -8.08
N ASP A 230 -15.42 2.77 -9.40
CA ASP A 230 -15.32 3.87 -10.36
C ASP A 230 -16.49 4.84 -10.22
N TYR A 231 -17.70 4.32 -10.01
CA TYR A 231 -18.87 5.15 -9.80
C TYR A 231 -18.75 6.01 -8.53
N VAL A 232 -18.30 5.42 -7.41
CA VAL A 232 -18.08 6.18 -6.17
C VAL A 232 -16.97 7.22 -6.35
N MET A 233 -15.86 6.86 -7.00
CA MET A 233 -14.77 7.80 -7.26
C MET A 233 -15.22 8.97 -8.16
N ASN A 234 -16.07 8.69 -9.15
CA ASN A 234 -16.69 9.72 -9.98
C ASN A 234 -17.61 10.64 -9.18
N ILE A 235 -18.41 10.10 -8.24
CA ILE A 235 -19.24 10.93 -7.34
C ILE A 235 -18.36 11.84 -6.48
N LEU A 236 -17.27 11.33 -5.92
CA LEU A 236 -16.34 12.13 -5.12
C LEU A 236 -15.74 13.27 -5.94
N ARG A 237 -15.32 12.99 -7.18
CA ARG A 237 -14.71 13.98 -8.08
C ARG A 237 -15.69 15.02 -8.59
N GLN A 238 -16.89 14.59 -9.01
CA GLN A 238 -17.87 15.44 -9.64
C GLN A 238 -18.69 16.23 -8.62
N HIS A 239 -19.15 15.58 -7.55
CA HIS A 239 -20.06 16.18 -6.59
C HIS A 239 -19.38 16.64 -5.29
N CYS A 240 -18.33 15.95 -4.85
CA CYS A 240 -17.61 16.29 -3.60
C CYS A 240 -16.35 17.13 -3.83
N PHE A 241 -15.93 17.34 -5.08
CA PHE A 241 -14.72 18.11 -5.46
C PHE A 241 -13.42 17.55 -4.87
N VAL A 242 -13.36 16.23 -4.68
CA VAL A 242 -12.18 15.52 -4.23
C VAL A 242 -11.40 15.03 -5.44
N ASP A 243 -10.21 15.58 -5.66
CA ASP A 243 -9.36 15.19 -6.79
C ASP A 243 -8.30 14.15 -6.40
N HIS A 244 -7.88 14.12 -5.13
CA HIS A 244 -6.91 13.16 -4.61
C HIS A 244 -7.25 12.72 -3.18
N THR A 245 -6.98 11.46 -2.84
CA THR A 245 -7.10 10.93 -1.46
C THR A 245 -6.32 11.71 -0.39
N LYS A 246 -5.27 12.48 -0.75
CA LYS A 246 -4.56 13.40 0.18
C LYS A 246 -5.44 14.50 0.76
N GLU A 247 -6.60 14.74 0.15
CA GLU A 247 -7.59 15.71 0.66
C GLU A 247 -8.53 15.08 1.68
N ILE A 248 -8.53 13.76 1.80
CA ILE A 248 -9.40 13.00 2.67
C ILE A 248 -8.62 12.66 3.94
N ASN A 249 -9.13 13.05 5.11
CA ASN A 249 -8.50 12.73 6.40
C ASN A 249 -8.51 11.22 6.67
N SER A 250 -9.62 10.55 6.38
CA SER A 250 -9.72 9.09 6.44
C SER A 250 -10.47 8.55 5.23
N VAL A 251 -9.74 7.82 4.39
CA VAL A 251 -10.28 7.11 3.22
C VAL A 251 -11.32 6.06 3.60
N TYR A 252 -11.31 5.56 4.84
CA TYR A 252 -12.26 4.56 5.30
C TYR A 252 -13.69 5.07 5.43
N ALA A 253 -13.91 6.39 5.42
CA ALA A 253 -15.25 6.96 5.26
C ALA A 253 -15.89 6.60 3.91
N LEU A 254 -15.11 6.16 2.93
CA LEU A 254 -15.64 5.68 1.67
C LEU A 254 -16.23 4.27 1.78
N VAL A 255 -15.86 3.48 2.79
CA VAL A 255 -16.35 2.10 2.94
C VAL A 255 -17.88 2.04 3.06
N PRO A 256 -18.55 2.79 3.96
CA PRO A 256 -20.01 2.78 4.01
C PRO A 256 -20.67 3.28 2.72
N ILE A 257 -20.07 4.27 2.04
CA ILE A 257 -20.57 4.78 0.75
C ILE A 257 -20.50 3.68 -0.31
N ILE A 258 -19.38 2.95 -0.37
CA ILE A 258 -19.18 1.84 -1.30
C ILE A 258 -20.15 0.71 -0.99
N VAL A 259 -20.34 0.32 0.28
CA VAL A 259 -21.29 -0.73 0.67
C VAL A 259 -22.72 -0.34 0.28
N TYR A 260 -23.13 0.89 0.57
CA TYR A 260 -24.46 1.39 0.19
C TYR A 260 -24.67 1.35 -1.33
N THR A 261 -23.67 1.83 -2.09
CA THR A 261 -23.71 1.85 -3.56
C THR A 261 -23.71 0.44 -4.13
N PHE A 262 -22.93 -0.47 -3.55
CA PHE A 262 -22.87 -1.87 -3.96
C PHE A 262 -24.21 -2.58 -3.74
N ASN A 263 -24.89 -2.33 -2.62
CA ASN A 263 -26.18 -2.93 -2.30
C ASN A 263 -27.31 -2.45 -3.22
N LYS A 264 -27.18 -1.25 -3.81
CA LYS A 264 -28.04 -0.76 -4.91
C LYS A 264 -27.77 -1.46 -6.25
N LYS A 265 -26.75 -2.33 -6.31
CA LYS A 265 -26.34 -3.12 -7.47
C LYS A 265 -26.12 -2.24 -8.70
N LYS A 266 -27.01 -2.34 -9.69
CA LYS A 266 -26.88 -1.64 -10.97
C LYS A 266 -27.65 -0.32 -11.02
N GLU A 267 -28.44 0.00 -10.00
CA GLU A 267 -29.23 1.22 -9.97
C GLU A 267 -28.35 2.43 -9.66
N PRO A 268 -28.44 3.51 -10.44
CA PRO A 268 -27.72 4.74 -10.15
C PRO A 268 -28.31 5.41 -8.90
N LEU A 269 -27.47 6.11 -8.15
CA LEU A 269 -27.91 6.91 -7.03
C LEU A 269 -28.69 8.14 -7.53
N THR A 270 -29.79 8.43 -6.86
CA THR A 270 -30.59 9.63 -7.07
C THR A 270 -29.83 10.89 -6.63
N GLN A 271 -30.24 12.05 -7.14
CA GLN A 271 -29.64 13.33 -6.75
C GLN A 271 -29.85 13.65 -5.27
N ASP A 272 -30.89 13.13 -4.63
CA ASP A 272 -31.09 13.28 -3.18
C ASP A 272 -30.09 12.44 -2.38
N GLU A 273 -29.91 11.17 -2.76
CA GLU A 273 -28.91 10.28 -2.15
C GLU A 273 -27.49 10.85 -2.31
N ILE A 274 -27.12 11.36 -3.49
CA ILE A 274 -25.82 12.01 -3.72
C ILE A 274 -25.63 13.23 -2.81
N ARG A 275 -26.67 14.06 -2.64
CA ARG A 275 -26.60 15.23 -1.72
C ARG A 275 -26.41 14.79 -0.26
N LYS A 276 -27.09 13.73 0.18
CA LYS A 276 -26.95 13.17 1.53
C LYS A 276 -25.58 12.56 1.75
N ILE A 277 -25.07 11.77 0.80
CA ILE A 277 -23.71 11.22 0.79
C ILE A 277 -22.68 12.35 0.91
N LYS A 278 -22.78 13.37 0.06
CA LYS A 278 -21.87 14.52 0.07
C LYS A 278 -21.85 15.21 1.44
N LYS A 279 -23.04 15.47 2.00
CA LYS A 279 -23.18 16.12 3.31
C LYS A 279 -22.53 15.27 4.40
N TRP A 280 -22.87 13.99 4.48
CA TRP A 280 -22.29 13.08 5.47
C TRP A 280 -20.78 12.92 5.30
N PHE A 281 -20.29 12.78 4.06
CA PHE A 281 -18.87 12.67 3.75
C PHE A 281 -18.09 13.88 4.27
N TYR A 282 -18.53 15.11 4.02
CA TYR A 282 -17.84 16.29 4.54
C TYR A 282 -17.80 16.33 6.06
N TYR A 283 -18.90 15.98 6.74
CA TYR A 283 -18.92 15.93 8.19
C TYR A 283 -18.06 14.80 8.77
N SER A 284 -18.00 13.64 8.12
CA SER A 284 -17.15 12.53 8.56
C SER A 284 -15.67 12.89 8.49
N GLN A 285 -15.26 13.69 7.49
CA GLN A 285 -13.91 14.23 7.38
C GLN A 285 -13.65 15.35 8.39
N LEU A 286 -14.57 16.31 8.49
CA LEU A 286 -14.44 17.49 9.35
C LEU A 286 -14.36 17.12 10.84
N ARG A 287 -15.21 16.19 11.28
CA ARG A 287 -15.28 15.73 12.67
C ARG A 287 -14.41 14.49 12.92
N GLN A 288 -13.55 14.14 11.95
CA GLN A 288 -12.55 13.08 12.06
C GLN A 288 -13.13 11.74 12.54
N ARG A 289 -14.27 11.35 11.97
CA ARG A 289 -15.06 10.19 12.42
C ARG A 289 -14.21 8.95 12.62
N TYR A 290 -13.30 8.65 11.69
CA TYR A 290 -12.48 7.43 11.71
C TYR A 290 -11.05 7.63 12.21
N VAL A 291 -10.77 8.66 13.02
CA VAL A 291 -9.43 8.85 13.61
C VAL A 291 -9.08 7.76 14.63
N SER A 292 -10.10 7.16 15.24
CA SER A 292 -9.97 6.11 16.25
C SER A 292 -11.12 5.12 16.15
N GLN A 293 -10.90 3.90 16.65
CA GLN A 293 -11.91 2.82 16.68
C GLN A 293 -12.48 2.53 15.29
N LEU A 294 -11.60 2.50 14.28
CA LEU A 294 -11.96 2.25 12.88
C LEU A 294 -12.87 1.02 12.75
N PRO A 295 -12.53 -0.16 13.30
CA PRO A 295 -13.33 -1.36 13.07
C PRO A 295 -14.74 -1.27 13.65
N GLN A 296 -14.88 -0.77 14.88
CA GLN A 296 -16.18 -0.65 15.57
C GLN A 296 -17.07 0.42 14.93
N LYS A 297 -16.48 1.53 14.46
CA LYS A 297 -17.24 2.57 13.74
C LYS A 297 -17.71 2.08 12.38
N LEU A 298 -16.87 1.31 11.67
CA LEU A 298 -17.29 0.69 10.41
C LEU A 298 -18.40 -0.33 10.63
N ASP A 299 -18.33 -1.20 11.65
CA ASP A 299 -19.43 -2.11 12.01
C ASP A 299 -20.75 -1.37 12.19
N LYS A 300 -20.74 -0.31 13.01
CA LYS A 300 -21.93 0.48 13.29
C LYS A 300 -22.47 1.15 12.03
N ASP A 301 -21.58 1.75 11.24
CA ASP A 301 -21.98 2.54 10.08
C ASP A 301 -22.49 1.65 8.94
N ILE A 302 -21.82 0.52 8.69
CA ILE A 302 -22.26 -0.48 7.71
C ILE A 302 -23.59 -1.09 8.15
N GLY A 303 -23.76 -1.40 9.44
CA GLY A 303 -25.03 -1.86 9.98
C GLY A 303 -26.18 -0.89 9.71
N ILE A 304 -25.94 0.41 9.77
CA ILE A 304 -26.94 1.44 9.42
C ILE A 304 -27.17 1.49 7.91
N MET A 305 -26.14 1.35 7.08
CA MET A 305 -26.29 1.32 5.61
C MET A 305 -27.21 0.20 5.13
N VAL A 306 -27.26 -0.92 5.86
CA VAL A 306 -28.05 -2.09 5.47
C VAL A 306 -29.48 -2.04 6.02
N ASN A 307 -29.67 -1.51 7.23
CA ASN A 307 -30.93 -1.65 7.96
C ASN A 307 -31.81 -0.38 7.97
N SER A 308 -31.28 0.79 7.62
CA SER A 308 -32.02 2.06 7.64
C SER A 308 -32.56 2.45 6.27
N ASP A 309 -33.76 3.01 6.23
CA ASP A 309 -34.36 3.66 5.05
C ASP A 309 -33.71 5.03 4.76
N THR A 310 -33.15 5.69 5.78
CA THR A 310 -32.48 7.00 5.68
C THR A 310 -31.05 6.93 6.22
N PRO A 311 -30.19 6.08 5.64
CA PRO A 311 -28.92 5.68 6.24
C PRO A 311 -27.97 6.86 6.52
N PHE A 312 -27.82 7.78 5.57
CA PHE A 312 -26.91 8.93 5.72
C PHE A 312 -27.42 10.00 6.68
N ASP A 313 -28.74 10.11 6.86
CA ASP A 313 -29.32 11.02 7.86
C ASP A 313 -29.06 10.48 9.27
N ASP A 314 -29.21 9.18 9.46
CA ASP A 314 -28.90 8.50 10.72
C ASP A 314 -27.42 8.55 11.07
N LEU A 315 -26.54 8.31 10.09
CA LEU A 315 -25.11 8.47 10.29
C LEU A 315 -24.72 9.92 10.66
N LEU A 316 -25.38 10.90 10.03
CA LEU A 316 -25.15 12.31 10.35
C LEU A 316 -25.62 12.64 11.78
N ASN A 317 -26.72 12.05 12.23
CA ASN A 317 -27.18 12.18 13.61
C ASN A 317 -26.17 11.61 14.60
N ILE A 318 -25.50 10.50 14.29
CA ILE A 318 -24.42 9.98 15.16
C ILE A 318 -23.28 10.99 15.29
N ILE A 319 -22.83 11.58 14.18
CA ILE A 319 -21.79 12.61 14.22
C ILE A 319 -22.25 13.80 15.06
N LYS A 320 -23.52 14.23 14.90
CA LYS A 320 -24.11 15.33 15.66
C LYS A 320 -24.14 15.08 17.18
N LEU A 321 -24.37 13.83 17.60
CA LEU A 321 -24.37 13.45 19.01
C LEU A 321 -22.97 13.49 19.63
N GLU A 322 -21.93 13.22 18.83
CA GLU A 322 -20.53 13.28 19.27
C GLU A 322 -19.99 14.72 19.28
N ARG A 323 -20.30 15.50 18.25
CA ARG A 323 -19.88 16.90 18.11
C ARG A 323 -20.88 17.72 17.30
N PRO A 324 -21.18 18.98 17.68
CA PRO A 324 -22.08 19.83 16.91
C PRO A 324 -21.70 19.93 15.43
N LEU A 325 -22.72 19.89 14.57
CA LEU A 325 -22.55 20.06 13.12
C LEU A 325 -22.32 21.53 12.76
N GLU A 326 -22.83 22.47 13.55
CA GLU A 326 -22.56 23.88 13.35
C GLU A 326 -21.05 24.14 13.49
N ILE A 327 -20.51 24.90 12.53
CA ILE A 327 -19.11 25.32 12.52
C ILE A 327 -19.08 26.76 13.02
N SER A 328 -18.57 26.97 14.23
CA SER A 328 -18.48 28.33 14.78
C SER A 328 -17.23 29.07 14.25
N PRO A 329 -17.25 30.42 14.22
CA PRO A 329 -16.08 31.21 13.83
C PRO A 329 -14.84 30.91 14.68
N ASP A 330 -15.02 30.64 15.97
CA ASP A 330 -13.93 30.32 16.90
C ASP A 330 -13.20 29.02 16.53
N GLU A 331 -13.86 28.08 15.82
CA GLU A 331 -13.20 26.85 15.37
C GLU A 331 -12.06 27.13 14.37
N PHE A 332 -12.09 28.27 13.67
CA PHE A 332 -11.06 28.66 12.71
C PHE A 332 -9.83 29.34 13.35
N VAL A 333 -9.97 29.87 14.57
CA VAL A 333 -8.91 30.66 15.21
C VAL A 333 -7.71 29.76 15.54
N GLY A 334 -6.52 30.16 15.09
CA GLY A 334 -5.27 29.45 15.36
C GLY A 334 -5.12 28.09 14.67
N ARG A 335 -5.92 27.81 13.63
CA ARG A 335 -5.84 26.56 12.85
C ARG A 335 -4.91 26.69 11.66
N ASP A 336 -4.08 25.66 11.45
CA ASP A 336 -3.19 25.55 10.30
C ASP A 336 -3.77 24.63 9.21
N ILE A 337 -2.99 24.43 8.15
CA ILE A 337 -3.34 23.60 6.98
C ILE A 337 -3.60 22.12 7.30
N ARG A 338 -3.20 21.63 8.48
CA ARG A 338 -3.43 20.24 8.91
C ARG A 338 -4.81 20.07 9.53
N HIS A 339 -5.50 21.15 9.88
CA HIS A 339 -6.82 21.09 10.48
C HIS A 339 -7.89 20.71 9.43
N PRO A 340 -8.88 19.85 9.76
CA PRO A 340 -9.93 19.42 8.82
C PRO A 340 -10.74 20.54 8.16
N LEU A 341 -10.84 21.71 8.82
CA LEU A 341 -11.49 22.89 8.24
C LEU A 341 -10.78 23.40 6.97
N TYR A 342 -9.46 23.24 6.88
CA TYR A 342 -8.71 23.59 5.68
C TYR A 342 -9.16 22.76 4.47
N GLY A 343 -9.36 21.45 4.66
CA GLY A 343 -9.91 20.56 3.63
C GLY A 343 -11.31 20.98 3.17
N LEU A 344 -12.18 21.35 4.10
CA LEU A 344 -13.52 21.85 3.79
C LEU A 344 -13.47 23.13 2.94
N MET A 345 -12.64 24.10 3.35
CA MET A 345 -12.46 25.35 2.61
C MET A 345 -11.92 25.09 1.20
N ARG A 346 -10.97 24.16 1.06
CA ARG A 346 -10.43 23.75 -0.24
C ARG A 346 -11.52 23.19 -1.15
N TRP A 347 -12.38 22.28 -0.67
CA TRP A 347 -13.50 21.77 -1.47
C TRP A 347 -14.52 22.85 -1.83
N TYR A 348 -14.80 23.77 -0.90
CA TYR A 348 -15.67 24.91 -1.16
C TYR A 348 -15.10 25.80 -2.28
N PHE A 349 -13.83 26.19 -2.20
CA PHE A 349 -13.20 27.01 -3.23
C PHE A 349 -13.14 26.30 -4.59
N LYS A 350 -12.87 24.98 -4.61
CA LYS A 350 -12.96 24.18 -5.84
C LYS A 350 -14.35 24.22 -6.46
N SER A 351 -15.40 24.14 -5.65
CA SER A 351 -16.79 24.23 -6.12
C SER A 351 -17.14 25.59 -6.72
N ARG A 352 -16.36 26.63 -6.40
CA ARG A 352 -16.50 27.99 -6.93
C ARG A 352 -15.55 28.29 -8.08
N GLY A 353 -14.78 27.30 -8.55
CA GLY A 353 -13.84 27.47 -9.66
C GLY A 353 -12.63 28.34 -9.31
N ALA A 354 -12.18 28.30 -8.05
CA ALA A 354 -11.02 29.08 -7.63
C ALA A 354 -9.75 28.73 -8.42
N ILE A 355 -8.85 29.71 -8.51
CA ILE A 355 -7.58 29.64 -9.23
C ILE A 355 -6.42 29.94 -8.28
N CYS A 356 -5.26 29.35 -8.54
CA CYS A 356 -4.02 29.70 -7.85
C CYS A 356 -3.55 31.09 -8.34
N PHE A 357 -3.30 32.02 -7.43
CA PHE A 357 -2.88 33.37 -7.82
C PHE A 357 -1.50 33.43 -8.49
N SER A 358 -0.56 32.57 -8.08
CA SER A 358 0.79 32.54 -8.63
C SER A 358 0.85 31.96 -10.04
N THR A 359 0.02 30.94 -10.34
CA THR A 359 0.06 30.22 -11.61
C THR A 359 -1.09 30.56 -12.55
N GLY A 360 -2.17 31.16 -12.04
CA GLY A 360 -3.42 31.40 -12.78
C GLY A 360 -4.23 30.14 -13.07
N ILE A 361 -3.77 28.94 -12.66
CA ILE A 361 -4.44 27.69 -12.99
C ILE A 361 -5.50 27.34 -11.94
N GLY A 362 -6.60 26.71 -12.37
CA GLY A 362 -7.64 26.20 -11.47
C GLY A 362 -7.08 25.28 -10.39
N ILE A 363 -7.57 25.42 -9.16
CA ILE A 363 -7.19 24.53 -8.05
C ILE A 363 -7.85 23.14 -8.14
N ARG A 364 -8.72 22.95 -9.14
CA ARG A 364 -9.35 21.69 -9.52
C ARG A 364 -8.63 21.15 -10.76
N GLN A 365 -8.29 19.86 -10.72
CA GLN A 365 -7.63 19.10 -11.80
C GLN A 365 -6.41 19.78 -12.46
N ASN A 366 -5.21 19.49 -11.93
CA ASN A 366 -3.99 19.38 -12.73
C ASN A 366 -3.24 18.11 -12.32
N MET A 367 -3.01 17.22 -13.28
CA MET A 367 -2.33 15.94 -13.06
C MET A 367 -0.81 16.12 -13.26
N GLY A 368 -0.01 15.94 -12.20
CA GLY A 368 1.45 15.89 -12.27
C GLY A 368 2.16 16.10 -10.92
N PRO A 369 3.35 15.51 -10.70
CA PRO A 369 4.09 15.55 -9.43
C PRO A 369 4.59 16.95 -9.01
N LYS A 370 4.44 17.97 -9.86
CA LYS A 370 4.91 19.35 -9.64
C LYS A 370 3.84 20.33 -9.13
N TYR A 371 2.62 19.88 -8.84
CA TYR A 371 1.55 20.77 -8.37
C TYR A 371 1.26 20.60 -6.87
N SER A 372 2.29 20.73 -6.04
CA SER A 372 2.07 21.28 -4.72
C SER A 372 1.48 22.68 -4.92
N LEU A 373 0.23 22.88 -4.50
CA LEU A 373 -0.18 24.24 -4.11
C LEU A 373 0.89 24.70 -3.10
N GLU A 374 1.55 25.83 -3.36
CA GLU A 374 2.47 26.43 -2.39
C GLU A 374 1.82 26.54 -1.00
#